data_AF-A0AAP4A676-F1
#
_entry.id   AF-A0AAP4A676-F1
#
_cell.length_a   1.000
_cell.length_b   1.000
_cell.length_c   1.000
_cell.angle_alpha   90.00
_cell.angle_beta   90.00
_cell.angle_gamma   90.00
#
_symmetry.space_group_name_H-M   'P 1'
#
loop_
_entity.id
_entity.type
_entity.pdbx_description
1 polymer ?
#
loop_
_entity_poly.entity_id
_entity_poly.type
_entity_poly.pdbx_seq_one_letter_code
_entity_poly.pdbx_strand_id
1 'polypeptide(L)'
;MEKLVKYSVKKNCGIIDSNIRFKHIYEVCNSFGKNYKGFQRGYCNLPFEEEYALWFPKFYEDKTWKNELRDNREFILEKFIGDLSRSLEILEANILKQRAKRVVFTKKNGMYEFIGIYEVQPEMSRKEGCSVYKRINETIEKVRD
;
A
#
# COMPACT_ATOMS: atom_id res chain seq x y z
N MET A 1 21.43 -1.68 6.54
CA MET A 1 20.72 -2.98 6.52
C MET A 1 19.31 -2.73 6.06
N GLU A 2 18.96 -3.14 4.84
CA GLU A 2 17.57 -3.14 4.40
C GLU A 2 16.79 -4.11 5.30
N LYS A 3 15.78 -3.60 6.02
CA LYS A 3 14.94 -4.43 6.87
C LYS A 3 14.09 -5.30 5.96
N LEU A 4 14.48 -6.53 5.74
CA LEU A 4 13.74 -7.46 4.90
C LEU A 4 12.37 -7.78 5.53
N VAL A 5 11.27 -7.46 4.85
CA VAL A 5 9.91 -7.80 5.33
C VAL A 5 9.52 -9.16 4.77
N LYS A 6 9.15 -10.06 5.69
CA LYS A 6 8.87 -11.46 5.47
C LYS A 6 7.35 -11.67 5.45
N TYR A 7 6.78 -12.10 4.31
CA TYR A 7 5.38 -12.53 4.24
C TYR A 7 5.22 -13.91 3.61
N SER A 8 4.17 -14.62 4.00
CA SER A 8 3.70 -15.82 3.32
C SER A 8 2.79 -15.45 2.14
N VAL A 9 3.38 -15.34 0.95
CA VAL A 9 2.65 -15.20 -0.32
C VAL A 9 2.27 -16.60 -0.81
N LYS A 10 0.96 -16.90 -0.90
CA LYS A 10 0.41 -18.23 -1.23
C LYS A 10 0.58 -18.65 -2.71
N LYS A 11 1.12 -17.81 -3.59
CA LYS A 11 1.49 -18.20 -4.97
C LYS A 11 2.99 -18.51 -5.05
N ASN A 12 3.41 -19.33 -6.01
CA ASN A 12 4.82 -19.58 -6.39
C ASN A 12 5.56 -18.33 -6.93
N CYS A 13 5.11 -17.12 -6.58
CA CYS A 13 5.88 -15.92 -6.76
C CYS A 13 7.11 -16.05 -5.84
N GLY A 14 8.32 -15.92 -6.41
CA GLY A 14 9.55 -15.85 -5.62
C GLY A 14 9.61 -14.54 -4.82
N ILE A 15 10.72 -13.82 -4.93
CA ILE A 15 10.81 -12.45 -4.41
C ILE A 15 9.82 -11.58 -5.21
N ILE A 16 8.92 -10.87 -4.53
CA ILE A 16 8.11 -9.83 -5.18
C ILE A 16 8.91 -8.54 -5.18
N ASP A 17 9.20 -8.06 -6.36
CA ASP A 17 9.88 -6.80 -6.63
C ASP A 17 9.12 -6.01 -7.71
N SER A 18 9.74 -4.95 -8.22
CA SER A 18 9.18 -4.12 -9.30
C SER A 18 8.98 -4.85 -10.64
N ASN A 19 9.51 -6.06 -10.83
CA ASN A 19 9.35 -6.85 -12.05
C ASN A 19 8.03 -7.65 -12.06
N ILE A 20 7.42 -7.88 -10.89
CA ILE A 20 6.15 -8.59 -10.81
C ILE A 20 4.99 -7.67 -11.18
N ARG A 21 4.15 -8.15 -12.10
CA ARG A 21 2.96 -7.45 -12.58
C ARG A 21 1.73 -8.35 -12.52
N PHE A 22 0.61 -7.78 -12.11
CA PHE A 22 -0.70 -8.44 -12.08
C PHE A 22 -1.69 -7.72 -12.99
N LYS A 23 -2.65 -8.43 -13.59
CA LYS A 23 -3.66 -7.77 -14.44
C LYS A 23 -4.75 -7.12 -13.57
N HIS A 24 -5.11 -7.77 -12.48
CA HIS A 24 -6.23 -7.39 -11.63
C HIS A 24 -5.87 -7.37 -10.13
N ILE A 25 -6.56 -6.52 -9.38
CA ILE A 25 -6.39 -6.38 -7.93
C ILE A 25 -6.62 -7.71 -7.20
N TYR A 26 -7.64 -8.47 -7.60
CA TYR A 26 -7.95 -9.75 -6.97
C TYR A 26 -6.81 -10.76 -7.11
N GLU A 27 -6.01 -10.68 -8.18
CA GLU A 27 -4.85 -11.56 -8.36
C GLU A 27 -3.75 -11.23 -7.36
N VAL A 28 -3.54 -9.94 -7.06
CA VAL A 28 -2.67 -9.49 -5.98
C VAL A 28 -3.22 -10.00 -4.66
N CYS A 29 -4.47 -9.71 -4.32
CA CYS A 29 -5.06 -10.19 -3.07
C CYS A 29 -4.93 -11.71 -2.89
N ASN A 30 -5.12 -12.49 -3.97
CA ASN A 30 -5.00 -13.95 -3.93
C ASN A 30 -3.55 -14.42 -3.80
N SER A 31 -2.55 -13.66 -4.28
CA SER A 31 -1.15 -13.96 -3.98
C SER A 31 -0.86 -13.83 -2.48
N PHE A 32 -1.56 -12.94 -1.77
CA PHE A 32 -1.50 -12.82 -0.31
C PHE A 32 -2.57 -13.67 0.41
N GLY A 33 -2.98 -14.78 -0.20
CA GLY A 33 -3.79 -15.81 0.45
C GLY A 33 -5.29 -15.52 0.60
N LYS A 34 -5.82 -14.50 -0.09
CA LYS A 34 -7.27 -14.37 -0.31
C LYS A 34 -7.75 -15.35 -1.39
N ASN A 35 -9.07 -15.45 -1.56
CA ASN A 35 -9.71 -16.28 -2.59
C ASN A 35 -10.86 -15.52 -3.27
N TYR A 36 -10.56 -14.35 -3.83
CA TYR A 36 -11.53 -13.52 -4.53
C TYR A 36 -11.67 -13.94 -6.00
N LYS A 37 -12.92 -14.04 -6.48
CA LYS A 37 -13.24 -14.13 -7.92
C LYS A 37 -13.19 -12.76 -8.62
N GLY A 38 -13.31 -11.69 -7.84
CA GLY A 38 -13.21 -10.30 -8.29
C GLY A 38 -13.09 -9.37 -7.07
N PHE A 39 -12.37 -8.27 -7.23
CA PHE A 39 -12.15 -7.27 -6.18
C PHE A 39 -11.81 -5.93 -6.83
N GLN A 40 -12.57 -4.88 -6.48
CA GLN A 40 -12.43 -3.55 -7.10
C GLN A 40 -12.15 -2.43 -6.08
N ARG A 41 -12.09 -2.75 -4.78
CA ARG A 41 -11.77 -1.75 -3.75
C ARG A 41 -10.29 -1.40 -3.83
N GLY A 42 -9.95 -0.14 -3.58
CA GLY A 42 -8.57 0.36 -3.59
C GLY A 42 -7.73 -0.10 -2.39
N TYR A 43 -8.31 -0.87 -1.47
CA TYR A 43 -7.67 -1.28 -0.22
C TYR A 43 -8.16 -2.68 0.21
N CYS A 44 -7.25 -3.51 0.71
CA CYS A 44 -7.55 -4.84 1.24
C CYS A 44 -6.71 -5.16 2.49
N ASN A 45 -7.35 -5.52 3.60
CA ASN A 45 -6.64 -6.02 4.79
C ASN A 45 -6.02 -7.39 4.52
N LEU A 46 -4.79 -7.61 4.99
CA LEU A 46 -4.20 -8.93 5.03
C LEU A 46 -4.82 -9.76 6.17
N PRO A 47 -5.11 -11.07 5.97
CA PRO A 47 -5.78 -11.88 6.98
C PRO A 47 -4.87 -12.35 8.13
N PHE A 48 -3.55 -12.36 7.93
CA PHE A 48 -2.56 -12.91 8.87
C PHE A 48 -1.59 -11.86 9.39
N GLU A 49 -1.75 -10.60 8.99
CA GLU A 49 -0.79 -9.51 9.26
C GLU A 49 -1.57 -8.23 9.54
N GLU A 50 -1.94 -8.01 10.80
CA GLU A 50 -2.82 -6.90 11.19
C GLU A 50 -2.18 -5.52 10.96
N GLU A 51 -0.84 -5.46 10.99
CA GLU A 51 -0.07 -4.24 10.75
C GLU A 51 -0.11 -3.78 9.28
N TYR A 52 -0.44 -4.70 8.37
CA TYR A 52 -0.24 -4.53 6.95
C TYR A 52 -1.54 -4.60 6.16
N ALA A 53 -1.60 -3.77 5.13
CA ALA A 53 -2.68 -3.82 4.17
C ALA A 53 -2.18 -3.64 2.75
N LEU A 54 -2.86 -4.28 1.82
CA LEU A 54 -2.68 -4.03 0.40
C LEU A 54 -3.37 -2.73 0.03
N TRP A 55 -2.65 -1.90 -0.71
CA TRP A 55 -3.17 -0.62 -1.19
C TRP A 55 -2.92 -0.49 -2.68
N PHE A 56 -3.95 -0.01 -3.38
CA PHE A 56 -3.99 0.12 -4.82
C PHE A 56 -4.22 1.58 -5.23
N PRO A 57 -3.29 2.50 -4.89
CA PRO A 57 -3.49 3.92 -5.10
C PRO A 57 -3.45 4.30 -6.58
N LYS A 58 -4.24 5.33 -6.88
CA LYS A 58 -4.17 6.09 -8.13
C LYS A 58 -3.37 7.35 -7.86
N PHE A 59 -2.21 7.50 -8.50
CA PHE A 59 -1.36 8.68 -8.36
C PHE A 59 -1.80 9.83 -9.27
N TYR A 60 -3.05 10.23 -9.09
CA TYR A 60 -3.66 11.40 -9.70
C TYR A 60 -4.81 11.87 -8.81
N GLU A 61 -5.26 13.08 -9.05
CA GLU A 61 -6.43 13.65 -8.38
C GLU A 61 -7.72 13.05 -8.96
N ASP A 62 -8.56 12.45 -8.12
CA ASP A 62 -9.94 12.10 -8.47
C ASP A 62 -10.93 13.04 -7.77
N LYS A 63 -12.21 12.65 -7.61
CA LYS A 63 -13.22 13.52 -6.99
C LYS A 63 -13.09 13.62 -5.47
N THR A 64 -12.31 12.75 -4.85
CA THR A 64 -12.29 12.55 -3.39
C THR A 64 -10.87 12.53 -2.85
N TRP A 65 -9.93 12.00 -3.63
CA TRP A 65 -8.56 11.77 -3.20
C TRP A 65 -7.56 12.35 -4.19
N LYS A 66 -6.49 12.93 -3.64
CA LYS A 66 -5.28 13.30 -4.36
C LYS A 66 -4.13 12.50 -3.77
N ASN A 67 -3.65 11.52 -4.53
CA ASN A 67 -2.43 10.81 -4.15
C ASN A 67 -1.25 11.26 -4.99
N GLU A 68 -0.11 11.42 -4.35
CA GLU A 68 1.12 11.91 -4.95
C GLU A 68 2.29 11.01 -4.58
N LEU A 69 3.14 10.68 -5.56
CA LEU A 69 4.47 10.11 -5.32
C LEU A 69 5.49 11.24 -5.32
N ARG A 70 6.27 11.37 -4.24
CA ARG A 70 7.37 12.34 -4.13
C ARG A 70 8.72 11.64 -4.05
N ASP A 71 9.77 12.42 -4.32
CA ASP A 71 11.17 12.05 -4.10
C ASP A 71 11.51 10.66 -4.67
N ASN A 72 11.24 10.47 -5.97
CA ASN A 72 11.51 9.22 -6.68
C ASN A 72 10.87 7.98 -6.02
N ARG A 73 9.63 8.12 -5.53
CA ARG A 73 8.85 7.07 -4.83
C ARG A 73 9.30 6.80 -3.40
N GLU A 74 10.09 7.68 -2.79
CA GLU A 74 10.40 7.58 -1.36
C GLU A 74 9.14 7.86 -0.52
N PHE A 75 8.29 8.79 -0.94
CA PHE A 75 7.09 9.16 -0.20
C PHE A 75 5.82 9.04 -1.03
N ILE A 76 4.74 8.62 -0.36
CA ILE A 76 3.37 8.73 -0.86
C ILE A 76 2.59 9.66 0.06
N LEU A 77 1.91 10.63 -0.53
CA LEU A 77 0.95 11.48 0.17
C LEU A 77 -0.46 11.11 -0.27
N GLU A 78 -1.37 10.88 0.67
CA GLU A 78 -2.80 10.63 0.45
C GLU A 78 -3.61 11.77 1.10
N LYS A 79 -4.21 12.60 0.26
CA LYS A 79 -4.95 13.79 0.68
C LYS A 79 -6.41 13.72 0.25
N PHE A 80 -7.30 13.98 1.19
CA PHE A 80 -8.73 14.12 0.93
C PHE A 80 -9.01 15.51 0.36
N ILE A 81 -9.79 15.57 -0.71
CA ILE A 81 -10.10 16.82 -1.40
C ILE A 81 -11.30 17.49 -0.71
N GLY A 82 -11.16 18.78 -0.41
CA GLY A 82 -12.23 19.61 0.15
C GLY A 82 -12.38 19.55 1.67
N ASP A 83 -11.85 18.51 2.33
CA ASP A 83 -11.87 18.40 3.78
C ASP A 83 -10.57 17.79 4.32
N LEU A 84 -9.68 18.65 4.81
CA LEU A 84 -8.38 18.25 5.38
C LEU A 84 -8.53 17.50 6.71
N SER A 85 -9.58 17.80 7.49
CA SER A 85 -9.81 17.14 8.78
C SER A 85 -10.01 15.64 8.59
N ARG A 86 -10.71 15.26 7.51
CA ARG A 86 -10.92 13.87 7.13
C ARG A 86 -9.64 13.10 6.82
N SER A 87 -8.63 13.75 6.25
CA SER A 87 -7.32 13.11 6.07
C SER A 87 -6.67 12.77 7.42
N LEU A 88 -6.74 13.68 8.39
CA LEU A 88 -6.19 13.46 9.72
C LEU A 88 -7.00 12.42 10.52
N GLU A 89 -8.33 12.41 10.40
CA GLU A 89 -9.16 11.38 11.00
C GLU A 89 -8.79 9.97 10.51
N ILE A 90 -8.57 9.84 9.20
CA ILE A 90 -8.19 8.56 8.58
C ILE A 90 -6.78 8.14 9.00
N LEU A 91 -5.85 9.10 9.12
CA LEU A 91 -4.52 8.87 9.70
C LEU A 91 -4.63 8.30 11.12
N GLU A 92 -5.33 8.98 12.02
CA GLU A 92 -5.45 8.57 13.42
C GLU A 92 -6.18 7.22 13.54
N ALA A 93 -7.23 6.99 12.75
CA ALA A 93 -7.91 5.69 12.70
C ALA A 93 -7.00 4.55 12.22
N ASN A 94 -6.08 4.81 11.29
CA ASN A 94 -5.11 3.83 10.82
C ASN A 94 -4.03 3.54 11.88
N ILE A 95 -3.55 4.57 12.58
CA ILE A 95 -2.60 4.43 13.70
C ILE A 95 -3.24 3.61 14.83
N LEU A 96 -4.46 3.96 15.25
CA LEU A 96 -5.19 3.26 16.31
C LEU A 96 -5.43 1.78 16.01
N LYS A 97 -5.69 1.46 14.73
CA LYS A 97 -5.87 0.07 14.27
C LYS A 97 -4.54 -0.67 14.06
N GLN A 98 -3.41 -0.05 14.38
CA GLN A 98 -2.06 -0.53 14.11
C GLN A 98 -1.79 -0.83 12.62
N ARG A 99 -2.64 -0.34 11.71
CA ARG A 99 -2.53 -0.54 10.26
C ARG A 99 -1.63 0.53 9.67
N ALA A 100 -0.42 0.62 10.19
CA ALA A 100 0.55 1.66 9.83
C ALA A 100 1.23 1.40 8.49
N LYS A 101 1.24 0.14 8.02
CA LYS A 101 2.05 -0.28 6.87
C LYS A 101 1.20 -0.67 5.66
N ARG A 102 1.71 -0.36 4.48
CA ARG A 102 1.02 -0.52 3.18
C ARG A 102 1.93 -1.26 2.22
N VAL A 103 1.46 -2.39 1.72
CA VAL A 103 2.06 -3.09 0.58
C VAL A 103 1.42 -2.52 -0.68
N VAL A 104 2.18 -1.75 -1.45
CA VAL A 104 1.60 -0.86 -2.47
C VAL A 104 1.79 -1.41 -3.87
N PHE A 105 0.66 -1.54 -4.58
CA PHE A 105 0.60 -1.91 -5.98
C PHE A 105 -0.14 -0.83 -6.77
N THR A 106 0.52 -0.17 -7.73
CA THR A 106 -0.13 0.86 -8.54
C THR A 106 -0.35 0.42 -9.97
N LYS A 107 -1.37 0.99 -10.64
CA LYS A 107 -1.70 0.62 -12.01
C LYS A 107 -0.88 1.43 -13.00
N LYS A 108 -0.03 0.76 -13.78
CA LYS A 108 0.76 1.33 -14.88
C LYS A 108 0.57 0.47 -16.13
N ASN A 109 0.29 1.11 -17.27
CA ASN A 109 0.11 0.43 -18.57
C ASN A 109 -0.87 -0.77 -18.51
N GLY A 110 -1.96 -0.61 -17.75
CA GLY A 110 -2.99 -1.64 -17.63
C GLY A 110 -2.66 -2.81 -16.70
N MET A 111 -1.53 -2.76 -15.98
CA MET A 111 -1.07 -3.77 -15.03
C MET A 111 -0.81 -3.15 -13.66
N TYR A 112 -0.97 -3.91 -12.58
CA TYR A 112 -0.60 -3.53 -11.22
C TYR A 112 0.84 -3.94 -10.95
N GLU A 113 1.68 -2.97 -10.64
CA GLU A 113 3.11 -3.15 -10.35
C GLU A 113 3.37 -2.90 -8.86
N PHE A 114 4.19 -3.73 -8.24
CA PHE A 114 4.66 -3.49 -6.88
C PHE A 114 5.63 -2.29 -6.86
N ILE A 115 5.45 -1.38 -5.90
CA ILE A 115 6.32 -0.20 -5.77
C ILE A 115 6.96 -0.04 -4.39
N GLY A 116 6.73 -1.00 -3.50
CA GLY A 116 7.33 -1.05 -2.17
C GLY A 116 6.34 -1.23 -1.03
N ILE A 117 6.91 -1.36 0.16
CA ILE A 117 6.18 -1.29 1.43
C ILE A 117 6.42 0.07 2.02
N TYR A 118 5.34 0.72 2.46
CA TYR A 118 5.38 2.06 3.00
C TYR A 118 4.80 2.07 4.41
N GLU A 119 5.38 2.89 5.28
CA GLU A 119 4.94 3.08 6.66
C GLU A 119 4.51 4.52 6.88
N VAL A 120 3.38 4.69 7.55
CA VAL A 120 2.85 6.01 7.88
C VAL A 120 3.84 6.80 8.75
N GLN A 121 3.95 8.09 8.50
CA GLN A 121 4.83 9.02 9.21
C GLN A 121 3.96 10.02 9.99
N PRO A 122 3.57 9.75 11.25
CA PRO A 122 2.55 10.54 11.94
C PRO A 122 2.89 12.03 12.08
N GLU A 123 4.12 12.34 12.46
CA GLU A 123 4.58 13.73 12.64
C GLU A 123 4.56 14.50 11.32
N MET A 124 5.11 13.90 10.25
CA MET A 124 5.06 14.50 8.90
C MET A 124 3.62 14.64 8.41
N SER A 125 2.77 13.65 8.68
CA SER A 125 1.37 13.66 8.26
C SER A 125 0.60 14.82 8.89
N ARG A 126 0.80 15.05 10.20
CA ARG A 126 0.20 16.18 10.91
C ARG A 126 0.72 17.52 10.37
N LYS A 127 2.01 17.62 10.05
CA LYS A 127 2.62 18.82 9.47
C LYS A 127 2.09 19.13 8.06
N GLU A 128 1.96 18.11 7.22
CA GLU A 128 1.47 18.24 5.83
C GLU A 128 -0.07 18.35 5.75
N GLY A 129 -0.79 18.04 6.82
CA GLY A 129 -2.26 18.01 6.84
C GLY A 129 -2.84 16.89 5.97
N CYS A 130 -2.10 15.81 5.75
CA CYS A 130 -2.52 14.63 4.98
C CYS A 130 -1.76 13.38 5.43
N SER A 131 -2.19 12.18 5.01
CA SER A 131 -1.46 10.96 5.34
C SER A 131 -0.16 10.89 4.51
N VAL A 132 0.98 10.86 5.20
CA VAL A 132 2.32 10.70 4.58
C VAL A 132 2.82 9.30 4.88
N TYR A 133 3.25 8.59 3.85
CA TYR A 133 3.81 7.25 3.94
C TYR A 133 5.23 7.24 3.37
N LYS A 134 6.21 6.74 4.12
CA LYS A 134 7.61 6.59 3.69
C LYS A 134 7.89 5.16 3.26
N ARG A 135 8.60 4.97 2.14
CA ARG A 135 9.03 3.66 1.67
C ARG A 135 10.08 3.08 2.62
N ILE A 136 9.80 1.88 3.13
CA ILE A 136 10.70 1.14 4.02
C ILE A 136 11.34 -0.07 3.32
N ASN A 137 10.69 -0.58 2.26
CA ASN A 137 11.15 -1.74 1.49
C ASN A 137 10.81 -1.63 0.00
N GLU A 138 11.65 -2.24 -0.83
CA GLU A 138 11.49 -2.35 -2.29
C GLU A 138 11.16 -3.77 -2.76
N THR A 139 11.25 -4.73 -1.84
CA THR A 139 11.03 -6.15 -2.09
C THR A 139 10.18 -6.76 -0.97
N ILE A 140 9.47 -7.82 -1.30
CA ILE A 140 8.84 -8.74 -0.36
C ILE A 140 9.44 -10.11 -0.59
N GLU A 141 10.04 -10.68 0.46
CA GLU A 141 10.49 -12.06 0.41
C GLU A 141 9.41 -13.01 0.90
N LYS A 142 9.26 -14.11 0.16
CA LYS A 142 8.45 -15.24 0.59
C LYS A 142 9.16 -15.94 1.76
N VAL A 143 8.49 -16.05 2.90
CA VAL A 143 8.91 -16.99 3.94
C VAL A 143 8.62 -18.40 3.42
N ARG A 144 9.67 -19.22 3.31
CA ARG A 144 9.49 -20.66 3.07
C ARG A 144 8.94 -21.25 4.36
N ASP A 145 7.76 -21.85 4.27
CA ASP A 145 7.26 -22.80 5.28
C ASP A 145 8.18 -24.03 5.32
#